data_AF-A0A1J5LT48-F1
#
_entry.id   AF-A0A1J5LT48-F1
#
_cell.length_a   1.000
_cell.length_b   1.000
_cell.length_c   1.000
_cell.angle_alpha   90.00
_cell.angle_beta   90.00
_cell.angle_gamma   90.00
#
_symmetry.space_group_name_H-M   'P 1'
#
loop_
_entity.id
_entity.type
_entity.pdbx_description
1 polymer ?
#
loop_
_entity_poly.entity_id
_entity_poly.type
_entity_poly.pdbx_seq_one_letter_code
_entity_poly.pdbx_strand_id
1 'polypeptide(L)'
;PDAALELDMVVDLMVNEYPGMVIRLESHTDSRADDDYNMGLSNRRAKSTYDYLIENGVDASRITKYEGFGESQMVAIELPDGKTKKCTNDVRCSEDEHQLNRRTEFIIIKMK
;
A
#
# COMPACT_ATOMS: atom_id res chain seq x y z
N PRO A 1 -11.46 -1.26 -11.84
CA PRO A 1 -11.40 -0.17 -12.85
C PRO A 1 -10.48 0.96 -12.38
N ASP A 2 -10.76 1.56 -11.23
CA ASP A 2 -10.01 2.73 -10.76
C ASP A 2 -8.59 2.38 -10.27
N ALA A 3 -8.45 1.28 -9.52
CA ALA A 3 -7.13 0.81 -9.08
C ALA A 3 -6.21 0.38 -10.23
N ALA A 4 -6.75 -0.04 -11.37
CA ALA A 4 -5.94 -0.40 -12.53
C ALA A 4 -5.31 0.84 -13.16
N LEU A 5 -6.05 1.96 -13.25
CA LEU A 5 -5.53 3.23 -13.78
C LEU A 5 -4.35 3.75 -12.97
N GLU A 6 -4.44 3.70 -11.63
CA GLU A 6 -3.35 4.12 -10.75
C GLU A 6 -2.12 3.22 -10.90
N LEU A 7 -2.32 1.91 -11.06
CA LEU A 7 -1.20 0.98 -11.31
C LEU A 7 -0.58 1.21 -12.69
N ASP A 8 -1.37 1.50 -13.72
CA ASP A 8 -0.88 1.85 -15.05
C ASP A 8 -0.02 3.11 -15.01
N MET A 9 -0.39 4.11 -14.19
CA MET A 9 0.45 5.29 -13.97
C MET A 9 1.78 4.94 -13.31
N VAL A 10 1.80 4.03 -12.33
CA VAL A 10 3.05 3.56 -11.73
C VAL A 10 3.92 2.82 -12.76
N VAL A 11 3.31 1.98 -13.61
CA VAL A 11 4.01 1.29 -14.70
C VAL A 11 4.63 2.31 -15.64
N ASP A 12 3.87 3.30 -16.10
CA ASP A 12 4.34 4.34 -17.01
C ASP A 12 5.51 5.14 -16.41
N LEU A 13 5.37 5.55 -15.14
CA LEU A 13 6.45 6.24 -14.41
C LEU A 13 7.72 5.39 -14.33
N MET A 14 7.60 4.09 -14.10
CA MET A 14 8.77 3.20 -14.00
C MET A 14 9.37 2.87 -15.37
N VAL A 15 8.55 2.61 -16.38
CA VAL A 15 9.02 2.11 -17.68
C VAL A 15 9.48 3.25 -18.57
N ASN A 16 8.72 4.35 -18.63
CA ASN A 16 8.90 5.41 -19.62
C ASN A 16 9.59 6.65 -19.05
N GLU A 17 9.14 7.14 -17.88
CA GLU A 17 9.63 8.41 -17.33
C GLU A 17 10.94 8.25 -16.53
N TYR A 18 11.01 7.22 -15.68
CA TYR A 18 12.15 6.96 -14.81
C TYR A 18 12.65 5.52 -14.92
N PRO A 19 13.36 5.13 -15.99
CA PRO A 19 13.86 3.77 -16.20
C PRO A 19 14.81 3.26 -15.10
N GLY A 20 15.41 4.16 -14.31
CA GLY A 20 16.26 3.82 -13.17
C GLY A 20 15.54 3.73 -11.83
N MET A 21 14.23 4.02 -11.78
CA MET A 21 13.44 3.99 -10.54
C MET A 21 13.36 2.57 -9.98
N VAL A 22 13.61 2.46 -8.67
CA VAL A 22 13.49 1.20 -7.91
C VAL A 22 12.56 1.45 -6.73
N ILE A 23 11.61 0.54 -6.52
CA ILE A 23 10.57 0.68 -5.50
C ILE A 23 10.54 -0.50 -4.53
N ARG A 24 9.79 -0.31 -3.45
CA ARG A 24 9.30 -1.33 -2.53
C ARG A 24 7.80 -1.14 -2.35
N LEU A 25 7.06 -2.26 -2.24
CA LEU A 25 5.62 -2.26 -2.05
C LEU A 25 5.28 -2.65 -0.61
N GLU A 26 4.41 -1.88 0.03
CA GLU A 26 3.86 -2.21 1.34
C GLU A 26 2.33 -2.16 1.28
N SER A 27 1.64 -3.21 1.73
CA SER A 27 0.17 -3.22 1.77
C SER A 27 -0.34 -3.30 3.21
N HIS A 28 -1.44 -2.58 3.45
CA HIS A 28 -2.04 -2.44 4.78
C HIS A 28 -3.55 -2.75 4.74
N THR A 29 -4.11 -3.04 5.91
CA THR A 29 -5.53 -3.26 6.12
C THR A 29 -6.07 -2.34 7.21
N ASP A 30 -7.39 -2.22 7.28
CA ASP A 30 -8.05 -1.66 8.46
C ASP A 30 -8.21 -2.71 9.57
N SER A 31 -8.65 -2.28 10.75
CA SER A 31 -8.68 -3.02 12.02
C SER A 31 -9.88 -3.94 12.22
N ARG A 32 -10.71 -4.13 11.20
CA ARG A 32 -12.06 -4.72 11.40
C ARG A 32 -12.07 -6.25 11.40
N ALA A 33 -10.96 -6.88 11.03
CA ALA A 33 -10.79 -8.32 11.02
C ALA A 33 -9.65 -8.72 11.95
N ASP A 34 -9.48 -10.02 12.20
CA ASP A 34 -8.39 -10.50 13.05
C ASP A 34 -7.01 -10.26 12.41
N ASP A 35 -6.00 -10.09 13.26
CA ASP A 35 -4.62 -9.78 12.89
C ASP A 35 -4.05 -10.75 11.85
N ASP A 36 -4.28 -12.06 12.04
CA ASP A 36 -3.77 -13.11 11.15
C ASP A 36 -4.42 -13.05 9.77
N TYR A 37 -5.74 -12.87 9.72
CA TYR A 37 -6.47 -12.65 8.49
C TYR A 37 -5.98 -11.39 7.77
N ASN A 38 -5.82 -10.29 8.50
CA ASN A 38 -5.36 -9.01 7.98
C ASN A 38 -3.92 -9.09 7.44
N MET A 39 -3.05 -9.82 8.12
CA MET A 39 -1.71 -10.13 7.65
C MET A 39 -1.75 -10.95 6.36
N GLY A 40 -2.59 -11.99 6.29
CA GLY A 40 -2.78 -12.76 5.06
C GLY A 40 -3.32 -11.93 3.90
N LEU A 41 -4.31 -11.06 4.16
CA LEU A 41 -4.95 -10.21 3.17
C LEU A 41 -3.99 -9.18 2.59
N SER A 42 -3.26 -8.47 3.46
CA SER A 42 -2.25 -7.50 3.02
C SER A 42 -1.14 -8.16 2.21
N ASN A 43 -0.64 -9.33 2.61
CA ASN A 43 0.36 -10.08 1.83
C ASN A 43 -0.14 -10.45 0.43
N ARG A 44 -1.40 -10.92 0.32
CA ARG A 44 -2.02 -11.21 -0.98
C ARG A 44 -2.15 -9.95 -1.85
N ARG A 45 -2.50 -8.80 -1.25
CA ARG A 45 -2.58 -7.51 -1.96
C ARG A 45 -1.20 -7.07 -2.47
N ALA A 46 -0.17 -7.10 -1.62
CA ALA A 46 1.19 -6.74 -2.00
C ALA A 46 1.69 -7.61 -3.16
N LYS A 47 1.44 -8.93 -3.09
CA LYS A 47 1.78 -9.86 -4.17
C LYS A 47 1.00 -9.56 -5.45
N SER A 48 -0.31 -9.32 -5.36
CA SER A 48 -1.13 -9.01 -6.54
C SER A 48 -0.69 -7.73 -7.23
N THR A 49 -0.30 -6.70 -6.47
CA THR A 49 0.26 -5.47 -7.02
C THR A 49 1.61 -5.74 -7.69
N TYR A 50 2.50 -6.50 -7.04
CA TYR A 50 3.76 -6.93 -7.65
C TYR A 50 3.54 -7.64 -8.98
N ASP A 51 2.69 -8.68 -8.99
CA ASP A 51 2.41 -9.49 -10.19
C ASP A 51 1.90 -8.59 -11.34
N TYR A 52 0.98 -7.65 -11.05
CA TYR A 52 0.47 -6.70 -12.02
C TYR A 52 1.57 -5.85 -12.67
N LEU A 53 2.49 -5.30 -11.86
CA LEU A 53 3.58 -4.47 -12.39
C LEU A 53 4.51 -5.27 -13.32
N ILE A 54 4.81 -6.53 -12.97
CA ILE A 54 5.65 -7.41 -13.79
C ILE A 54 4.96 -7.77 -15.09
N GLU A 55 3.67 -8.15 -15.04
CA GLU A 55 2.87 -8.49 -16.21
C GLU A 55 2.77 -7.32 -17.20
N ASN A 56 2.84 -6.09 -16.70
CA ASN A 56 2.81 -4.86 -17.50
C ASN A 56 4.20 -4.29 -17.83
N GLY A 57 5.28 -5.06 -17.63
CA GLY A 57 6.60 -4.76 -18.18
C GLY A 57 7.61 -4.10 -17.23
N VAL A 58 7.29 -3.95 -15.94
CA VAL A 58 8.29 -3.56 -14.93
C VAL A 58 9.25 -4.72 -14.69
N ASP A 59 10.55 -4.47 -14.78
CA ASP A 59 11.57 -5.48 -14.46
C ASP A 59 11.53 -5.87 -12.97
N ALA A 60 11.48 -7.17 -12.67
CA ALA A 60 11.40 -7.69 -11.31
C ALA A 60 12.56 -7.23 -10.39
N SER A 61 13.74 -6.97 -10.95
CA SER A 61 14.89 -6.45 -10.19
C SER A 61 14.68 -5.02 -9.68
N ARG A 62 13.70 -4.29 -10.23
CA ARG A 62 13.35 -2.92 -9.85
C ARG A 62 12.31 -2.85 -8.73
N ILE A 63 11.79 -3.99 -8.28
CA ILE A 63 10.94 -4.09 -7.10
C ILE A 63 11.69 -4.89 -6.04
N THR A 64 12.27 -4.19 -5.07
CA THR A 64 13.17 -4.79 -4.09
C THR A 64 12.46 -5.75 -3.13
N LYS A 65 11.22 -5.42 -2.76
CA LYS A 65 10.38 -6.17 -1.83
C LYS A 65 8.90 -5.86 -2.07
N TYR A 66 8.04 -6.82 -1.72
CA TYR A 66 6.60 -6.62 -1.54
C TYR A 66 6.18 -7.31 -0.24
N GLU A 67 5.64 -6.56 0.71
CA GLU A 67 5.35 -7.06 2.06
C GLU A 67 3.98 -6.57 2.53
N GLY A 68 3.20 -7.44 3.17
CA GLY A 68 1.98 -7.08 3.87
C GLY A 68 2.24 -6.80 5.35
N PHE A 69 1.59 -5.77 5.89
CA PHE A 69 1.72 -5.39 7.30
C PHE A 69 0.42 -5.59 8.10
N GLY A 70 -0.65 -6.05 7.46
CA GLY A 70 -1.98 -6.09 8.03
C GLY A 70 -2.35 -4.73 8.63
N GLU A 71 -2.81 -4.77 9.87
CA GLU A 71 -3.19 -3.60 10.68
C GLU A 71 -2.08 -3.06 11.57
N SER A 72 -0.86 -3.61 11.49
CA SER A 72 0.24 -3.23 12.41
C SER A 72 0.75 -1.79 12.22
N GLN A 73 0.47 -1.18 11.07
CA GLN A 73 0.93 0.17 10.70
C GLN A 73 -0.23 1.10 10.34
N MET A 74 -1.06 1.39 11.36
CA MET A 74 -2.17 2.35 11.23
C MET A 74 -1.69 3.79 11.08
N VAL A 75 -2.33 4.50 10.15
CA VAL A 75 -2.15 5.94 9.94
C VAL A 75 -2.72 6.71 11.12
N ALA A 76 -1.94 7.68 11.61
CA ALA A 76 -2.41 8.64 12.58
C ALA A 76 -3.22 9.73 11.88
N ILE A 77 -4.43 9.99 12.38
CA ILE A 77 -5.36 10.99 11.88
C ILE A 77 -5.33 12.16 12.87
N GLU A 78 -5.04 13.36 12.37
CA GLU A 78 -5.10 14.58 13.17
C GLU A 78 -6.56 15.03 13.35
N LEU A 79 -6.92 15.34 14.59
CA LEU A 79 -8.24 15.82 14.98
C LEU A 79 -8.25 17.35 15.09
N PRO A 80 -9.41 18.01 14.96
CA PRO A 80 -9.52 19.47 15.04
C PRO A 80 -9.03 20.07 16.36
N ASP A 81 -8.97 19.28 17.45
CA ASP A 81 -8.44 19.69 18.76
C ASP A 81 -6.92 19.53 18.88
N GLY A 82 -6.23 19.19 17.79
CA GLY A 82 -4.78 19.02 17.71
C GLY A 82 -4.26 17.66 18.21
N LYS A 83 -5.15 16.73 18.56
CA LYS A 83 -4.77 15.37 18.96
C LYS A 83 -4.66 14.44 17.75
N THR A 84 -4.04 13.28 17.97
CA THR A 84 -3.99 12.21 16.96
C THR A 84 -4.80 11.00 17.40
N LYS A 85 -5.38 10.31 16.43
CA LYS A 85 -6.13 9.07 16.61
C LYS A 85 -5.61 8.03 15.63
N LYS A 86 -5.53 6.77 16.07
CA LYS A 86 -5.28 5.62 15.18
C LYS A 86 -6.46 4.67 15.27
N CYS A 87 -6.87 4.11 14.13
CA CYS A 87 -7.97 3.17 14.05
C CYS A 87 -7.55 1.77 14.48
N THR A 88 -7.17 1.58 15.74
CA THR A 88 -6.88 0.26 16.33
C THR A 88 -8.18 -0.46 16.71
N ASN A 89 -8.10 -1.73 17.11
CA ASN A 89 -9.26 -2.63 17.30
C ASN A 89 -10.32 -2.09 18.28
N ASP A 90 -9.89 -1.38 19.32
CA ASP A 90 -10.80 -0.78 20.32
C ASP A 90 -11.20 0.67 20.01
N VAL A 91 -10.80 1.21 18.86
CA VAL A 91 -11.05 2.60 18.47
C VAL A 91 -12.07 2.63 17.33
N ARG A 92 -13.26 3.17 17.63
CA ARG A 92 -14.29 3.38 16.61
C ARG A 92 -13.83 4.42 15.58
N CYS A 93 -13.79 4.01 14.32
CA CYS A 93 -13.49 4.88 13.20
C CYS A 93 -14.65 4.98 12.19
N SER A 94 -14.71 6.08 11.45
CA SER A 94 -15.59 6.24 10.30
C SER A 94 -15.08 5.41 9.11
N GLU A 95 -15.93 5.24 8.10
CA GLU A 95 -15.53 4.53 6.89
C GLU A 95 -14.38 5.24 6.16
N ASP A 96 -14.40 6.57 6.13
CA ASP A 96 -13.33 7.38 5.54
C ASP A 96 -12.00 7.20 6.30
N GLU A 97 -12.04 7.18 7.64
CA GLU A 97 -10.86 6.91 8.47
C GLU A 97 -10.30 5.49 8.24
N HIS A 98 -11.17 4.48 8.06
CA HIS A 98 -10.74 3.14 7.71
C HIS A 98 -10.17 3.05 6.28
N GLN A 99 -10.72 3.83 5.33
CA GLN A 99 -10.25 3.86 3.95
C GLN A 99 -8.79 4.33 3.84
N LEU A 100 -8.33 5.22 4.74
CA LEU A 100 -6.93 5.62 4.83
C LEU A 100 -5.99 4.46 5.17
N ASN A 101 -6.47 3.43 5.86
CA ASN A 101 -5.67 2.26 6.22
C ASN A 101 -5.72 1.14 5.17
N ARG A 102 -6.74 1.13 4.31
CA ARG A 102 -6.82 0.21 3.16
C ARG A 102 -6.01 0.74 1.97
N ARG A 103 -4.69 0.69 2.08
CA ARG A 103 -3.77 1.26 1.09
C ARG A 103 -2.63 0.30 0.72
N THR A 104 -2.05 0.56 -0.44
CA THR A 104 -0.73 0.03 -0.83
C THR A 104 0.18 1.22 -1.08
N GLU A 105 1.33 1.24 -0.44
CA GLU A 105 2.35 2.28 -0.58
C GLU A 105 3.44 1.85 -1.56
N PHE A 106 3.88 2.79 -2.38
CA PHE A 106 4.97 2.64 -3.34
C PHE A 106 6.15 3.47 -2.84
N ILE A 107 7.09 2.81 -2.16
CA ILE A 107 8.23 3.48 -1.54
C ILE A 107 9.37 3.49 -2.54
N ILE A 108 9.75 4.69 -2.98
CA ILE A 108 10.87 4.89 -3.89
C ILE A 108 12.18 4.67 -3.11
N ILE A 109 12.91 3.62 -3.47
CA ILE A 109 14.23 3.30 -2.89
C ILE A 109 15.33 4.05 -3.61
N LYS A 110 15.13 4.30 -4.91
CA LYS A 110 16.11 4.98 -5.76
C LYS A 110 15.40 5.64 -6.94
N MET A 111 15.75 6.89 -7.20
CA MET A 111 15.44 7.61 -8.43
C MET A 111 16.75 7.80 -9.18
N LYS A 112 16.87 7.21 -10.36
CA LYS A 112 18.00 7.45 -11.26
C LYS A 112 17.48 7.76 -12.64
#